data_AF-A0A1X7SW58-F1
#
_entry.id   AF-A0A1X7SW58-F1
#
_cell.length_a   1.000
_cell.length_b   1.000
_cell.length_c   1.000
_cell.angle_alpha   90.00
_cell.angle_beta   90.00
_cell.angle_gamma   90.00
#
_symmetry.space_group_name_H-M   'P 1'
#
loop_
_entity.id
_entity.type
_entity.pdbx_description
1 polymer ?
#
loop_
_entity_poly.entity_id
_entity_poly.type
_entity_poly.pdbx_seq_one_letter_code
_entity_poly.pdbx_strand_id
1 'polypeptide(L)'
;FGFTCEPLANWVADRTGVKISIVRPPNFTVMLIWIPLLVVAAVVGYLKRENLHYFYDSRLWATIAMAWIFIMLSGQMWNHIRGPPFSHRNHQTGQVGYFSGTSQYQFIAETYIIMLLYAVLSIGMVLMGDKFKVFEEMG
;
A
#
# COMPACT_ATOMS: atom_id res chain seq x y z
N PHE A 1 21.50 -0.16 1.44
CA PHE A 1 21.16 0.04 0.02
C PHE A 1 22.46 0.20 -0.74
N GLY A 2 22.95 -0.89 -1.32
CA GLY A 2 24.22 -0.90 -2.06
C GLY A 2 24.07 -0.24 -3.43
N PHE A 3 25.20 0.16 -4.01
CA PHE A 3 25.29 0.66 -5.38
C PHE A 3 24.60 -0.30 -6.35
N THR A 4 23.78 0.23 -7.27
CA THR A 4 23.18 -0.56 -8.33
C THR A 4 24.31 -1.12 -9.21
N CYS A 5 24.36 -2.45 -9.38
CA CYS A 5 25.38 -3.09 -10.21
C CYS A 5 25.05 -2.99 -11.71
N GLU A 6 23.83 -2.58 -12.07
CA GLU A 6 23.39 -2.44 -13.47
C GLU A 6 24.25 -1.49 -14.31
N PRO A 7 24.60 -0.28 -13.85
CA PRO A 7 25.41 0.65 -14.64
C PRO A 7 26.80 0.08 -14.91
N LEU A 8 27.40 -0.60 -13.92
CA LEU A 8 28.70 -1.22 -14.06
C LEU A 8 28.65 -2.43 -15.01
N ALA A 9 27.65 -3.30 -14.88
CA ALA A 9 27.49 -4.45 -15.76
C ALA A 9 27.23 -4.04 -17.21
N ASN A 10 26.43 -3.00 -17.43
CA ASN A 10 26.20 -2.45 -18.77
C ASN A 10 27.47 -1.83 -19.35
N TRP A 11 28.24 -1.08 -18.55
CA TRP A 11 29.52 -0.53 -18.98
C TRP A 11 30.54 -1.62 -19.37
N VAL A 12 30.61 -2.71 -18.60
CA VAL A 12 31.47 -3.86 -18.93
C VAL A 12 30.97 -4.56 -20.20
N ALA A 13 29.67 -4.76 -20.34
CA ALA A 13 29.08 -5.38 -21.53
C ALA A 13 29.34 -4.56 -22.81
N ASP A 14 29.23 -3.23 -22.74
CA ASP A 14 29.49 -2.32 -23.86
C ASP A 14 30.98 -2.34 -24.28
N ARG A 15 31.89 -2.61 -23.35
CA ARG A 15 33.35 -2.61 -23.59
C ARG A 15 33.93 -3.97 -23.95
N THR A 16 33.34 -5.05 -23.46
CA THR A 16 33.89 -6.41 -23.58
C THR A 16 32.99 -7.38 -24.32
N GLY A 17 31.75 -7.00 -24.63
CA GLY A 17 30.74 -7.87 -25.23
C GLY A 17 30.23 -8.98 -24.29
N VAL A 18 30.76 -9.09 -23.07
CA VAL A 18 30.36 -10.10 -22.09
C VAL A 18 29.16 -9.59 -21.31
N LYS A 19 28.01 -10.25 -21.49
CA LYS A 19 26.77 -9.92 -20.78
C LYS A 19 26.72 -10.64 -19.43
N ILE A 20 26.88 -9.87 -18.34
CA ILE A 20 26.81 -10.39 -16.96
C ILE A 20 25.34 -10.44 -16.52
N SER A 21 24.86 -11.60 -16.07
CA SER A 21 23.52 -11.73 -15.47
C SER A 21 23.54 -11.28 -14.01
N ILE A 22 22.83 -10.19 -13.71
CA ILE A 22 22.69 -9.69 -12.33
C ILE A 22 21.52 -10.44 -11.67
N VAL A 23 21.82 -11.28 -10.69
CA VAL A 23 20.82 -11.94 -9.85
C VAL A 23 20.70 -11.15 -8.55
N ARG A 24 19.53 -10.54 -8.31
CA ARG A 24 19.23 -9.91 -7.02
C ARG A 24 18.65 -11.00 -6.10
N PRO A 25 19.27 -11.30 -4.93
CA PRO A 25 18.68 -12.25 -4.00
C PRO A 25 17.31 -11.75 -3.55
N PRO A 26 16.31 -12.65 -3.39
CA PRO A 26 14.99 -12.26 -2.93
C PRO A 26 15.10 -11.52 -1.59
N ASN A 27 14.44 -10.37 -1.47
CA ASN A 27 14.44 -9.64 -0.22
C ASN A 27 13.49 -10.31 0.77
N PHE A 28 14.03 -11.17 1.63
CA PHE A 28 13.27 -11.87 2.69
C PHE A 28 12.93 -10.97 3.89
N THR A 29 13.38 -9.71 3.93
CA THR A 29 13.12 -8.79 5.07
C THR A 29 11.62 -8.61 5.31
N VAL A 30 10.84 -8.50 4.24
CA VAL A 30 9.37 -8.38 4.33
C VAL A 30 8.79 -9.66 4.91
N MET A 31 9.23 -10.83 4.43
CA MET A 31 8.78 -12.14 4.91
C MET A 31 9.13 -12.37 6.39
N LEU A 32 10.32 -11.92 6.83
CA LEU A 32 10.78 -12.01 8.21
C LEU A 32 9.92 -11.20 9.19
N ILE A 33 9.28 -10.12 8.75
CA ILE A 33 8.41 -9.29 9.61
C ILE A 33 7.00 -9.89 9.74
N TRP A 34 6.48 -10.52 8.68
CA TRP A 34 5.14 -11.12 8.69
C TRP A 34 5.03 -12.36 9.57
N ILE A 35 6.08 -13.17 9.65
CA ILE A 35 6.09 -14.40 10.46
C ILE A 35 5.83 -14.13 11.96
N PRO A 36 6.59 -13.28 12.65
CA PRO A 36 6.34 -12.99 14.07
C PRO A 36 5.00 -12.28 14.28
N LEU A 37 4.55 -11.47 13.32
CA LEU A 37 3.23 -10.81 13.39
C LEU A 37 2.09 -11.84 13.41
N LEU A 38 2.16 -12.85 12.55
CA LEU A 38 1.19 -13.95 12.51
C LEU A 38 1.21 -14.79 13.80
N VAL A 39 2.40 -15.03 14.36
CA VAL A 39 2.55 -15.74 15.63
C VAL A 39 1.90 -14.94 16.77
N VAL A 40 2.14 -13.63 16.86
CA VAL A 40 1.50 -12.77 17.85
C VAL A 40 -0.01 -12.75 17.68
N ALA A 41 -0.50 -12.63 16.44
CA ALA A 41 -1.94 -12.66 16.16
C ALA A 41 -2.58 -14.00 16.59
N ALA A 42 -1.91 -15.13 16.34
CA ALA A 42 -2.37 -16.45 16.76
C ALA A 42 -2.39 -16.59 18.29
N VAL A 43 -1.37 -16.07 18.99
CA VAL A 43 -1.31 -16.06 20.46
C VAL A 43 -2.43 -15.20 21.05
N VAL A 44 -2.66 -14.01 20.51
CA VAL A 44 -3.76 -13.12 20.95
C VAL A 44 -5.12 -13.76 20.67
N GLY A 45 -5.30 -14.40 19.51
CA GLY A 45 -6.51 -15.14 19.19
C GLY A 45 -6.75 -16.32 20.13
N TYR A 46 -5.69 -17.03 20.52
CA TYR A 46 -5.76 -18.12 21.49
C TYR A 46 -6.16 -17.62 22.89
N LEU A 47 -5.57 -16.51 23.35
CA LEU A 47 -5.90 -15.92 24.65
C LEU A 47 -7.31 -15.31 24.68
N LYS A 48 -7.79 -14.78 23.55
CA LYS A 48 -9.15 -14.22 23.41
C LYS A 48 -10.15 -15.24 22.85
N ARG A 49 -9.96 -16.54 23.09
CA ARG A 49 -10.84 -17.61 22.59
C ARG A 49 -12.32 -17.39 22.92
N GLU A 50 -12.61 -16.77 24.06
CA GLU A 50 -13.99 -16.51 24.52
C GLU A 50 -14.66 -15.36 23.74
N ASN A 51 -13.87 -14.47 23.11
CA ASN A 51 -14.35 -13.37 22.28
C ASN A 51 -14.37 -13.72 20.78
N LEU A 52 -14.49 -15.00 20.42
CA LEU A 52 -14.49 -15.42 19.01
C LEU A 52 -15.67 -14.86 18.19
N HIS A 53 -16.69 -14.29 18.81
CA HIS A 53 -17.84 -13.71 18.09
C HIS A 53 -17.40 -12.68 17.04
N TYR A 54 -16.36 -11.89 17.31
CA TYR A 54 -15.84 -10.90 16.37
C TYR A 54 -15.26 -11.52 15.09
N PHE A 55 -14.71 -12.74 15.17
CA PHE A 55 -14.20 -13.46 13.99
C PHE A 55 -15.31 -14.07 13.14
N TYR A 56 -16.52 -14.23 13.67
CA TYR A 56 -17.67 -14.74 12.92
C TYR A 56 -18.54 -13.63 12.31
N ASP A 57 -18.32 -12.37 12.67
CA ASP A 57 -19.07 -11.25 12.12
C ASP A 57 -18.61 -10.92 10.69
N SER A 58 -19.48 -11.20 9.70
CA SER A 58 -19.25 -10.87 8.29
C SER A 58 -19.03 -9.37 8.03
N ARG A 59 -19.57 -8.48 8.88
CA ARG A 59 -19.41 -7.03 8.74
C ARG A 59 -17.98 -6.59 9.06
N LEU A 60 -17.36 -7.24 10.05
CA LEU A 60 -15.96 -6.99 10.41
C LEU A 60 -15.04 -7.40 9.26
N TRP A 61 -15.25 -8.58 8.67
CA TRP A 61 -14.50 -9.04 7.50
C TRP A 61 -14.70 -8.15 6.27
N ALA A 62 -15.94 -7.70 6.02
CA ALA A 62 -16.22 -6.76 4.93
C ALA A 62 -15.45 -5.44 5.10
N THR A 63 -15.37 -4.92 6.34
CA THR A 63 -14.66 -3.68 6.65
C THR A 63 -13.14 -3.85 6.46
N ILE A 64 -12.57 -4.97 6.91
CA ILE A 64 -11.15 -5.30 6.71
C ILE A 64 -10.83 -5.45 5.23
N ALA A 65 -11.67 -6.14 4.46
CA ALA A 65 -11.50 -6.30 3.03
C ALA A 65 -11.53 -4.95 2.29
N MET A 66 -12.46 -4.06 2.65
CA MET A 66 -12.53 -2.71 2.10
C MET A 66 -11.28 -1.87 2.42
N ALA A 67 -10.80 -1.93 3.67
CA ALA A 67 -9.57 -1.25 4.06
C ALA A 67 -8.36 -1.75 3.24
N TRP A 68 -8.26 -3.06 3.02
CA TRP A 68 -7.21 -3.65 2.20
C TRP A 68 -7.27 -3.15 0.75
N ILE A 69 -8.46 -3.09 0.16
CA ILE A 69 -8.67 -2.59 -1.20
C ILE A 69 -8.18 -1.14 -1.33
N PHE A 70 -8.48 -0.25 -0.37
CA PHE A 70 -8.03 1.15 -0.42
C PHE A 70 -6.50 1.28 -0.34
N ILE A 71 -5.85 0.47 0.51
CA ILE A 71 -4.39 0.46 0.63
C ILE A 71 -3.75 0.04 -0.70
N MET A 72 -4.31 -0.97 -1.36
CA MET A 72 -3.78 -1.47 -2.63
C MET A 72 -4.04 -0.49 -3.79
N LEU A 73 -5.24 0.09 -3.87
CA LEU A 73 -5.62 1.01 -4.96
C LEU A 73 -4.93 2.38 -4.87
N SER A 74 -4.62 2.86 -3.66
CA SER A 74 -3.98 4.18 -3.49
C SER A 74 -2.52 4.25 -3.98
N GLY A 75 -1.86 3.10 -4.18
CA GLY A 75 -0.47 3.04 -4.64
C GLY A 75 0.56 2.79 -3.53
N GLN A 76 0.15 2.24 -2.37
CA GLN A 76 1.09 1.88 -1.29
C GLN A 76 2.19 0.90 -1.73
N MET A 77 1.90 0.03 -2.71
CA MET A 77 2.92 -0.85 -3.28
C MET A 77 3.98 -0.07 -4.07
N TRP A 78 3.59 0.99 -4.78
CA TRP A 78 4.53 1.85 -5.49
C TRP A 78 5.44 2.58 -4.50
N ASN A 79 4.89 3.07 -3.38
CA ASN A 79 5.66 3.64 -2.28
C ASN A 79 6.63 2.62 -1.67
N HIS A 80 6.19 1.38 -1.45
CA HIS A 80 7.01 0.31 -0.88
C HIS A 80 8.16 -0.12 -1.80
N ILE A 81 7.96 -0.13 -3.12
CA ILE A 81 8.98 -0.54 -4.09
C ILE A 81 10.00 0.58 -4.35
N ARG A 82 9.55 1.83 -4.46
CA ARG A 82 10.40 2.95 -4.93
C ARG A 82 10.86 3.91 -3.84
N GLY A 83 10.22 3.92 -2.66
CA GLY A 83 10.62 4.75 -1.53
C GLY A 83 10.75 6.25 -1.84
N PRO A 84 9.76 6.89 -2.46
CA PRO A 84 9.79 8.33 -2.76
C PRO A 84 9.93 9.19 -1.49
N PRO A 85 10.60 10.35 -1.51
CA PRO A 85 10.46 11.38 -0.48
C PRO A 85 8.99 11.74 -0.19
N PHE A 86 8.69 12.02 1.08
CA PHE A 86 7.34 12.38 1.54
C PHE A 86 6.76 13.64 0.88
N SER A 87 7.64 14.59 0.50
CA SER A 87 7.32 15.78 -0.29
C SER A 87 8.61 16.30 -0.94
N HIS A 88 8.53 16.85 -2.15
CA HIS A 88 9.63 17.64 -2.71
C HIS A 88 9.50 19.09 -2.24
N ARG A 89 10.50 19.56 -1.49
CA ARG A 89 10.77 20.99 -1.31
C ARG A 89 11.60 21.47 -2.49
N ASN A 90 11.09 22.43 -3.25
CA ASN A 90 11.88 23.08 -4.29
C ASN A 90 12.97 23.94 -3.63
N HIS A 91 14.25 23.63 -3.88
CA HIS A 91 15.41 24.35 -3.31
C HIS A 91 15.52 25.81 -3.78
N GLN A 92 14.82 26.22 -4.85
CA GLN A 92 14.92 27.57 -5.42
C GLN A 92 13.74 28.49 -5.02
N THR A 93 12.57 27.93 -4.70
CA THR A 93 11.35 28.73 -4.41
C THR A 93 10.70 28.42 -3.06
N GLY A 94 11.18 27.43 -2.31
CA GLY A 94 10.67 27.11 -0.97
C GLY A 94 9.23 26.58 -0.91
N GLN A 95 8.55 26.44 -2.06
CA GLN A 95 7.21 25.87 -2.13
C GLN A 95 7.25 24.35 -1.96
N VAL A 96 6.41 23.88 -1.03
CA VAL A 96 6.20 22.47 -0.73
C VAL A 96 5.19 21.91 -1.73
N GLY A 97 5.68 21.19 -2.74
CA GLY A 97 4.81 20.49 -3.69
C GLY A 97 4.28 19.21 -3.04
N TYR A 98 2.98 19.18 -2.76
CA TYR A 98 2.29 17.96 -2.32
C TYR A 98 1.84 17.08 -3.49
N PHE A 99 1.77 17.67 -4.69
CA PHE A 99 1.48 16.95 -5.93
C PHE A 99 2.70 16.93 -6.86
N SER A 100 2.98 15.78 -7.45
CA SER A 100 4.04 15.61 -8.43
C SER A 100 3.56 16.12 -9.79
N GLY A 101 4.33 17.02 -10.40
CA GLY A 101 4.01 17.56 -11.73
C GLY A 101 4.22 16.55 -12.87
N THR A 102 4.42 15.26 -12.59
CA THR A 102 4.77 14.22 -13.55
C THR A 102 4.02 12.94 -13.26
N SER A 103 3.33 12.38 -14.25
CA SER A 103 2.46 11.18 -14.14
C SER A 103 3.19 9.88 -13.78
N GLN A 104 4.52 9.85 -13.87
CA GLN A 104 5.37 8.69 -13.56
C GLN A 104 5.84 8.66 -12.10
N TYR A 105 5.63 9.76 -11.37
CA TYR A 105 6.04 9.91 -9.98
C TYR A 105 4.81 10.07 -9.10
N GLN A 106 4.91 9.64 -7.85
CA GLN A 106 3.85 9.78 -6.86
C GLN A 106 4.50 10.17 -5.52
N PHE A 107 3.84 10.99 -4.72
CA PHE A 107 4.27 11.28 -3.35
C PHE A 107 3.51 10.42 -2.35
N ILE A 108 4.15 10.16 -1.21
CA ILE A 108 3.49 9.47 -0.09
C ILE A 108 2.24 10.26 0.36
N ALA A 109 2.30 11.59 0.34
CA ALA A 109 1.15 12.46 0.63
C ALA A 109 -0.01 12.26 -0.36
N GLU A 110 0.27 12.10 -1.66
CA GLU A 110 -0.77 11.85 -2.67
C GLU A 110 -1.48 10.52 -2.43
N THR A 111 -0.75 9.47 -2.06
CA THR A 111 -1.33 8.16 -1.72
C THR A 111 -2.35 8.27 -0.58
N TYR A 112 -2.05 9.03 0.47
CA TYR A 112 -2.99 9.21 1.60
C TYR A 112 -4.23 10.03 1.20
N ILE A 113 -4.05 11.07 0.38
CA ILE A 113 -5.17 11.88 -0.13
C ILE A 113 -6.09 11.02 -1.00
N ILE A 114 -5.54 10.23 -1.92
CA ILE A 114 -6.29 9.33 -2.80
C ILE A 114 -7.02 8.26 -1.98
N MET A 115 -6.37 7.69 -0.96
CA MET A 115 -6.98 6.71 -0.06
C MET A 115 -8.21 7.29 0.65
N LEU A 116 -8.13 8.54 1.15
CA LEU A 116 -9.25 9.22 1.79
C LEU A 116 -10.40 9.45 0.81
N LEU A 117 -10.11 9.88 -0.42
CA LEU A 117 -11.13 10.09 -1.44
C LEU A 117 -11.89 8.80 -1.77
N TYR A 118 -11.19 7.67 -1.93
CA TYR A 118 -11.83 6.38 -2.14
C TYR A 118 -12.69 5.94 -0.96
N ALA A 119 -12.23 6.19 0.27
CA ALA A 119 -13.02 5.89 1.46
C ALA A 119 -14.31 6.73 1.53
N VAL A 120 -14.24 8.03 1.28
CA VAL A 120 -15.43 8.90 1.30
C VAL A 120 -16.45 8.49 0.23
N LEU A 121 -15.99 8.23 -1.01
CA LEU A 121 -16.88 7.84 -2.11
C LEU A 121 -17.55 6.48 -1.85
N SER A 122 -16.79 5.50 -1.41
CA SER A 122 -17.32 4.16 -1.14
C SER A 122 -18.30 4.15 0.04
N ILE A 123 -18.01 4.87 1.13
CA ILE A 123 -18.93 5.02 2.26
C ILE A 123 -20.22 5.73 1.81
N GLY A 124 -20.10 6.78 0.99
CA GLY A 124 -21.24 7.49 0.42
C GLY A 124 -22.16 6.55 -0.37
N MET A 125 -21.59 5.66 -1.19
CA MET A 125 -22.35 4.68 -1.97
C MET A 125 -23.05 3.63 -1.08
N VAL A 126 -22.37 3.13 -0.04
CA VAL A 126 -22.96 2.16 0.91
C VAL A 126 -24.14 2.80 1.66
N LEU A 127 -23.96 4.01 2.18
CA LEU A 127 -25.03 4.72 2.90
C LEU A 127 -26.23 4.99 1.99
N MET A 128 -26.01 5.35 0.73
CA MET A 128 -27.09 5.56 -0.23
C MET A 128 -27.87 4.27 -0.49
N GLY A 129 -27.17 3.14 -0.65
CA GLY A 129 -27.80 1.83 -0.83
C GLY A 129 -28.64 1.38 0.37
N ASP A 130 -28.15 1.62 1.58
CA ASP A 130 -28.89 1.28 2.80
C ASP A 130 -30.16 2.12 2.94
N LYS A 131 -30.08 3.42 2.62
CA LYS A 131 -31.27 4.31 2.64
C LYS A 131 -32.30 3.93 1.57
N PHE A 132 -31.85 3.48 0.39
CA PHE A 132 -32.74 3.03 -0.67
C PHE A 132 -33.55 1.79 -0.26
N LYS A 133 -32.89 0.78 0.34
CA LYS A 133 -33.57 -0.43 0.83
C LYS A 133 -34.59 -0.11 1.92
N VAL A 134 -34.24 0.78 2.85
CA VAL A 134 -35.16 1.21 3.91
C VAL A 134 -36.38 1.93 3.34
N PHE A 135 -36.22 2.71 2.27
CA PHE A 135 -37.35 3.37 1.60
C PHE A 135 -38.29 2.36 0.92
N GLU A 136 -37.76 1.32 0.28
CA GLU A 136 -38.53 0.25 -0.35
C GLU A 136 -39.35 -0.57 0.68
N GLU A 137 -38.82 -0.79 1.89
CA GLU A 137 -39.54 -1.49 2.96
C GLU A 137 -40.67 -0.66 3.61
N MET A 138 -40.72 0.66 3.38
CA MET A 138 -41.71 1.57 3.94
C MET A 138 -42.87 1.94 2.99
N GLY A 139 -42.77 1.59 1.70
CA GLY A 139 -43.79 1.86 0.67
C GLY A 139 -44.66 0.65 0.38
#